data_AF-A0A7X1FCK3-F1
#
_entry.id   AF-A0A7X1FCK3-F1
#
_cell.length_a   1.000
_cell.length_b   1.000
_cell.length_c   1.000
_cell.angle_alpha   90.00
_cell.angle_beta   90.00
_cell.angle_gamma   90.00
#
_symmetry.space_group_name_H-M   'P 1'
#
loop_
_entity.id
_entity.type
_entity.pdbx_description
1 polymer ?
#
loop_
_entity_poly.entity_id
_entity_poly.type
_entity_poly.pdbx_seq_one_letter_code
_entity_poly.pdbx_strand_id
1 'polypeptide(L)'
;MFVQILGSAAGGGFPQWNCNCVNCAGFRDGSLRAQARTQSSIAISDDGVNWVLCNASPDIRAQLQGFAPMQPGRALRDTGISAIILMDSQIDHTTGLLSLREGCPHQVWCTDMVHEDLSTGFPLFKMLSHWNGGLQWNRIELDQSFSVAACPNLRFTPLPLRSAAPPYSPHRFDPHPGDNIGLIVEDLRTGGKLFYAPGLGKVDAPLLQIMAASDCLLVDGTLWEDDEMQRRGVGTRTGREMGHLAQNGPGGMLEVLEQLPRQRKVLIHINNTNPILDEDSAERAELVRRKVEVAYDGMSIEL
;
A
#
# COMPACT_ATOMS: atom_id res chain seq x y z
N MET A 1 5.64 5.78 16.71
CA MET A 1 4.78 5.63 15.51
C MET A 1 4.16 4.24 15.47
N PHE A 2 2.83 4.18 15.38
CA PHE A 2 2.06 2.95 15.16
C PHE A 2 1.73 2.80 13.68
N VAL A 3 1.90 1.60 13.14
CA VAL A 3 1.56 1.25 11.76
C VAL A 3 0.71 -0.02 11.79
N GLN A 4 -0.52 0.09 11.30
CA GLN A 4 -1.46 -1.00 11.21
C GLN A 4 -1.61 -1.43 9.75
N ILE A 5 -1.37 -2.70 9.46
CA ILE A 5 -1.67 -3.29 8.15
C ILE A 5 -3.16 -3.64 8.12
N LEU A 6 -3.91 -2.90 7.33
CA LEU A 6 -5.34 -3.13 7.13
C LEU A 6 -5.58 -4.19 6.06
N GLY A 7 -4.84 -4.08 4.96
CA GLY A 7 -4.81 -5.06 3.88
C GLY A 7 -3.40 -5.26 3.37
N SER A 8 -3.06 -6.50 3.04
CA SER A 8 -1.70 -6.92 2.68
C SER A 8 -1.56 -7.53 1.30
N ALA A 9 -2.66 -7.76 0.58
CA ALA A 9 -2.63 -8.27 -0.78
C ALA A 9 -2.55 -7.16 -1.85
N ALA A 10 -2.10 -7.51 -3.04
CA ALA A 10 -2.18 -6.66 -4.23
C ALA A 10 -3.63 -6.53 -4.72
N GLY A 11 -3.83 -5.82 -5.84
CA GLY A 11 -5.11 -5.71 -6.52
C GLY A 11 -5.85 -7.06 -6.70
N GLY A 12 -7.12 -7.10 -6.30
CA GLY A 12 -7.97 -8.30 -6.34
C GLY A 12 -8.00 -9.13 -5.07
N GLY A 13 -7.08 -8.90 -4.13
CA GLY A 13 -7.04 -9.61 -2.84
C GLY A 13 -6.59 -11.06 -2.94
N PHE A 14 -6.63 -11.78 -1.82
CA PHE A 14 -6.38 -13.21 -1.75
C PHE A 14 -7.40 -13.91 -0.81
N PRO A 15 -8.15 -14.90 -1.29
CA PRO A 15 -8.23 -15.37 -2.67
C PRO A 15 -8.92 -14.33 -3.57
N GLN A 16 -8.42 -14.15 -4.80
CA GLN A 16 -9.07 -13.25 -5.77
C GLN A 16 -10.36 -13.87 -6.31
N TRP A 17 -11.42 -13.06 -6.42
CA TRP A 17 -12.80 -13.50 -6.67
C TRP A 17 -12.99 -14.43 -7.88
N ASN A 18 -12.25 -14.22 -8.98
CA ASN A 18 -12.32 -15.00 -10.22
C ASN A 18 -11.08 -15.88 -10.49
N CYS A 19 -10.17 -16.02 -9.53
CA CYS A 19 -8.91 -16.73 -9.74
C CYS A 19 -8.99 -18.17 -9.22
N ASN A 20 -8.53 -19.14 -10.00
CA ASN A 20 -8.37 -20.54 -9.59
C ASN A 20 -6.91 -21.01 -9.73
N CYS A 21 -5.95 -20.09 -9.60
CA CYS A 21 -4.54 -20.50 -9.47
C CYS A 21 -4.37 -21.39 -8.24
N VAL A 22 -3.23 -22.10 -8.15
CA VAL A 22 -2.95 -23.07 -7.08
C VAL A 22 -3.19 -22.50 -5.68
N ASN A 23 -2.82 -21.24 -5.43
CA ASN A 23 -3.02 -20.59 -4.14
C ASN A 23 -4.51 -20.34 -3.85
N CYS A 24 -5.25 -19.75 -4.79
CA CYS A 24 -6.66 -19.43 -4.59
C CYS A 24 -7.53 -20.68 -4.51
N ALA A 25 -7.28 -21.68 -5.36
CA ALA A 25 -7.99 -22.95 -5.33
C ALA A 25 -7.66 -23.73 -4.05
N GLY A 26 -6.37 -23.87 -3.72
CA GLY A 26 -5.90 -24.56 -2.53
C GLY A 26 -6.38 -23.94 -1.21
N PHE A 27 -6.52 -22.60 -1.17
CA PHE A 27 -7.11 -21.94 -0.02
C PHE A 27 -8.60 -22.27 0.12
N ARG A 28 -9.36 -22.30 -0.99
CA ARG A 28 -10.80 -22.60 -0.96
C ARG A 28 -11.12 -24.04 -0.62
N ASP A 29 -10.31 -24.98 -1.09
CA ASP A 29 -10.50 -26.42 -0.84
C ASP A 29 -9.87 -26.89 0.49
N GLY A 30 -9.10 -26.02 1.16
CA GLY A 30 -8.46 -26.30 2.44
C GLY A 30 -7.17 -27.13 2.35
N SER A 31 -6.63 -27.33 1.15
CA SER A 31 -5.37 -28.05 0.93
C SER A 31 -4.11 -27.20 1.11
N LEU A 32 -4.26 -25.86 1.16
CA LEU A 32 -3.15 -24.92 1.28
C LEU A 32 -3.22 -24.13 2.59
N ARG A 33 -2.13 -24.13 3.36
CA ARG A 33 -2.03 -23.35 4.60
C ARG A 33 -1.68 -21.89 4.27
N ALA A 34 -2.72 -21.07 4.15
CA ALA A 34 -2.58 -19.62 4.01
C ALA A 34 -3.73 -18.89 4.70
N GLN A 35 -3.62 -17.56 4.76
CA GLN A 35 -4.61 -16.67 5.36
C GLN A 35 -5.16 -15.72 4.29
N ALA A 36 -6.47 -15.49 4.31
CA ALA A 36 -7.11 -14.51 3.42
C ALA A 36 -6.56 -13.10 3.69
N ARG A 37 -6.50 -12.28 2.64
CA ARG A 37 -5.96 -10.92 2.67
C ARG A 37 -6.77 -9.99 1.78
N THR A 38 -7.10 -8.84 2.31
CA THR A 38 -7.71 -7.70 1.63
C THR A 38 -6.65 -6.86 0.92
N GLN A 39 -7.10 -6.00 0.02
CA GLN A 39 -6.25 -5.16 -0.83
C GLN A 39 -5.46 -4.12 -0.03
N SER A 40 -4.24 -3.83 -0.50
CA SER A 40 -3.21 -3.06 0.20
C SER A 40 -3.71 -1.73 0.77
N SER A 41 -3.61 -1.59 2.09
CA SER A 41 -3.88 -0.37 2.83
C SER A 41 -3.22 -0.44 4.21
N ILE A 42 -2.71 0.68 4.69
CA ILE A 42 -2.20 0.80 6.06
C ILE A 42 -2.81 2.01 6.76
N ALA A 43 -2.84 1.99 8.08
CA ALA A 43 -3.15 3.15 8.91
C ALA A 43 -1.96 3.49 9.81
N ILE A 44 -1.60 4.77 9.89
CA ILE A 44 -0.46 5.24 10.69
C ILE A 44 -0.95 6.24 11.74
N SER A 45 -0.39 6.16 12.95
CA SER A 45 -0.72 7.06 14.06
C SER A 45 0.50 7.37 14.94
N ASP A 46 0.53 8.55 15.56
CA ASP A 46 1.50 8.92 16.59
C ASP A 46 0.95 8.81 18.03
N ASP A 47 -0.36 8.56 18.20
CA ASP A 47 -1.04 8.51 19.50
C ASP A 47 -1.94 7.27 19.71
N GLY A 48 -2.16 6.46 18.67
CA GLY A 48 -3.03 5.28 18.68
C GLY A 48 -4.53 5.57 18.61
N VAL A 49 -4.93 6.85 18.52
CA VAL A 49 -6.33 7.32 18.54
C VAL A 49 -6.71 7.96 17.21
N ASN A 50 -5.86 8.84 16.69
CA ASN A 50 -6.06 9.51 15.42
C ASN A 50 -5.23 8.81 14.34
N TRP A 51 -5.88 8.45 13.23
CA TRP A 51 -5.27 7.62 12.20
C TRP A 51 -5.24 8.33 10.85
N VAL A 52 -4.08 8.29 10.20
CA VAL A 52 -3.89 8.63 8.79
C VAL A 52 -3.96 7.35 7.98
N LEU A 53 -4.94 7.26 7.07
CA LEU A 53 -5.11 6.14 6.16
C LEU A 53 -4.21 6.33 4.94
N CYS A 54 -3.37 5.36 4.60
CA CYS A 54 -2.62 5.35 3.34
C CYS A 54 -3.26 4.37 2.36
N ASN A 55 -3.78 4.93 1.26
CA ASN A 55 -4.64 4.27 0.26
C ASN A 55 -5.98 3.78 0.86
N ALA A 56 -7.08 4.03 0.15
CA ALA A 56 -8.42 3.61 0.53
C ALA A 56 -8.88 2.47 -0.39
N SER A 57 -8.66 1.23 0.06
CA SER A 57 -8.91 0.04 -0.77
C SER A 57 -10.41 -0.24 -0.98
N PRO A 58 -10.80 -1.04 -2.00
CA PRO A 58 -12.17 -1.52 -2.16
C PRO A 58 -12.72 -2.27 -0.92
N ASP A 59 -11.83 -2.88 -0.14
CA ASP A 59 -12.17 -3.69 1.04
C ASP A 59 -12.32 -2.86 2.32
N ILE A 60 -12.25 -1.53 2.22
CA ILE A 60 -12.17 -0.61 3.37
C ILE A 60 -13.22 -0.87 4.44
N ARG A 61 -14.45 -1.26 4.07
CA ARG A 61 -15.50 -1.57 5.06
C ARG A 61 -15.08 -2.70 6.02
N ALA A 62 -14.56 -3.80 5.48
CA ALA A 62 -14.11 -4.93 6.29
C ALA A 62 -12.83 -4.59 7.05
N GLN A 63 -11.91 -3.85 6.42
CA GLN A 63 -10.67 -3.37 7.03
C GLN A 63 -10.91 -2.51 8.27
N LEU A 64 -11.80 -1.51 8.18
CA LEU A 64 -12.15 -0.66 9.32
C LEU A 64 -12.86 -1.46 10.42
N GLN A 65 -13.74 -2.40 10.05
CA GLN A 65 -14.40 -3.26 11.03
C GLN A 65 -13.42 -4.20 11.74
N GLY A 66 -12.36 -4.64 11.05
CA GLY A 66 -11.31 -5.51 11.58
C GLY A 66 -10.33 -4.81 12.54
N PHE A 67 -10.39 -3.47 12.66
CA PHE A 67 -9.46 -2.70 13.48
C PHE A 67 -10.21 -1.74 14.41
N ALA A 68 -10.37 -2.14 15.68
CA ALA A 68 -11.22 -1.45 16.65
C ALA A 68 -10.97 0.07 16.80
N PRO A 69 -9.72 0.59 16.78
CA PRO A 69 -9.47 2.04 16.84
C PRO A 69 -10.10 2.86 15.70
N MET A 70 -10.55 2.23 14.60
CA MET A 70 -11.29 2.91 13.54
C MET A 70 -12.71 3.32 13.95
N GLN A 71 -13.24 2.78 15.06
CA GLN A 71 -14.51 3.21 15.64
C GLN A 71 -14.33 3.58 17.13
N PRO A 72 -13.88 4.80 17.43
CA PRO A 72 -13.60 5.23 18.81
C PRO A 72 -14.86 5.39 19.68
N GLY A 73 -16.05 5.47 19.09
CA GLY A 73 -17.31 5.56 19.83
C GLY A 73 -17.49 6.85 20.64
N ARG A 74 -16.86 7.96 20.22
CA ARG A 74 -16.89 9.25 20.93
C ARG A 74 -18.20 10.01 20.70
N ALA A 75 -18.93 9.68 19.62
CA ALA A 75 -20.19 10.31 19.22
C ALA A 75 -21.09 9.32 18.48
N LEU A 76 -22.36 9.70 18.24
CA LEU A 76 -23.34 8.88 17.50
C LEU A 76 -22.88 8.52 16.07
N ARG A 77 -22.10 9.40 15.44
CA ARG A 77 -21.33 9.12 14.23
C ARG A 77 -19.88 9.51 14.50
N ASP A 78 -18.98 8.57 14.32
CA ASP A 78 -17.57 8.76 14.63
C ASP A 78 -16.70 7.83 13.77
N THR A 79 -15.43 8.20 13.60
CA THR A 79 -14.39 7.42 12.91
C THR A 79 -13.02 7.79 13.45
N GLY A 80 -12.10 6.82 13.48
CA GLY A 80 -10.68 7.06 13.80
C GLY A 80 -9.90 7.72 12.66
N ILE A 81 -10.42 7.69 11.43
CA ILE A 81 -9.77 8.28 10.25
C ILE A 81 -9.81 9.80 10.36
N SER A 82 -8.63 10.41 10.40
CA SER A 82 -8.46 11.88 10.45
C SER A 82 -8.00 12.49 9.13
N ALA A 83 -7.26 11.72 8.33
CA ALA A 83 -6.87 12.09 6.98
C ALA A 83 -6.60 10.84 6.13
N ILE A 84 -6.59 11.02 4.82
CA ILE A 84 -6.29 9.97 3.84
C ILE A 84 -5.14 10.47 2.97
N ILE A 85 -4.11 9.67 2.77
CA ILE A 85 -3.02 9.92 1.83
C ILE A 85 -3.14 8.90 0.69
N LEU A 86 -3.16 9.36 -0.54
CA LEU A 86 -3.17 8.51 -1.74
C LEU A 86 -1.79 8.56 -2.40
N MET A 87 -1.23 7.39 -2.64
CA MET A 87 0.12 7.25 -3.22
C MET A 87 0.11 7.17 -4.73
N ASP A 88 -1.05 6.86 -5.31
CA ASP A 88 -1.32 6.82 -6.74
C ASP A 88 -2.85 6.95 -6.96
N SER A 89 -3.27 6.89 -8.23
CA SER A 89 -4.67 6.93 -8.64
C SER A 89 -5.23 5.54 -8.95
N GLN A 90 -4.60 4.44 -8.53
CA GLN A 90 -5.10 3.12 -8.93
C GLN A 90 -6.47 2.80 -8.32
N ILE A 91 -7.26 1.97 -9.02
CA ILE A 91 -8.62 1.61 -8.60
C ILE A 91 -8.61 0.92 -7.23
N ASP A 92 -7.63 0.05 -7.01
CA ASP A 92 -7.41 -0.69 -5.77
C ASP A 92 -6.93 0.18 -4.60
N HIS A 93 -6.49 1.40 -4.84
CA HIS A 93 -6.03 2.34 -3.81
C HIS A 93 -7.00 3.50 -3.56
N THR A 94 -8.04 3.66 -4.37
CA THR A 94 -8.92 4.84 -4.33
C THR A 94 -10.41 4.53 -4.19
N THR A 95 -10.86 3.34 -4.62
CA THR A 95 -12.29 2.96 -4.61
C THR A 95 -12.92 3.03 -3.23
N GLY A 96 -12.15 2.77 -2.16
CA GLY A 96 -12.61 2.84 -0.78
C GLY A 96 -13.19 4.20 -0.39
N LEU A 97 -12.76 5.29 -1.04
CA LEU A 97 -13.32 6.64 -0.82
C LEU A 97 -14.83 6.70 -1.03
N LEU A 98 -15.37 5.92 -1.99
CA LEU A 98 -16.81 5.85 -2.24
C LEU A 98 -17.59 5.33 -1.02
N SER A 99 -16.98 4.43 -0.24
CA SER A 99 -17.57 3.84 0.97
C SER A 99 -17.49 4.74 2.20
N LEU A 100 -16.78 5.86 2.12
CA LEU A 100 -16.62 6.82 3.23
C LEU A 100 -17.53 8.06 3.11
N ARG A 101 -18.35 8.14 2.07
CA ARG A 101 -19.16 9.32 1.72
C ARG A 101 -20.11 9.78 2.84
N GLU A 102 -20.64 8.87 3.66
CA GLU A 102 -21.52 9.20 4.79
C GLU A 102 -20.81 9.94 5.94
N GLY A 103 -19.48 9.98 5.91
CA GLY A 103 -18.62 10.67 6.88
C GLY A 103 -17.97 11.95 6.35
N CYS A 104 -18.27 12.39 5.12
CA CYS A 104 -17.70 13.62 4.57
C CYS A 104 -18.03 14.86 5.44
N PRO A 105 -17.13 15.87 5.49
CA PRO A 105 -15.94 16.03 4.63
C PRO A 105 -14.70 15.24 5.10
N HIS A 106 -13.85 14.82 4.16
CA HIS A 106 -12.58 14.13 4.42
C HIS A 106 -11.38 14.93 3.91
N GLN A 107 -10.29 15.00 4.69
CA GLN A 107 -9.01 15.56 4.24
C GLN A 107 -8.26 14.51 3.43
N VAL A 108 -8.06 14.76 2.13
CA VAL A 108 -7.39 13.84 1.21
C VAL A 108 -6.13 14.49 0.66
N TRP A 109 -4.99 13.85 0.91
CA TRP A 109 -3.68 14.26 0.43
C TRP A 109 -3.29 13.44 -0.79
N CYS A 110 -3.04 14.10 -1.91
CA CYS A 110 -2.53 13.48 -3.11
C CYS A 110 -1.79 14.50 -3.98
N THR A 111 -0.97 14.00 -4.91
CA THR A 111 -0.25 14.82 -5.89
C THR A 111 -1.24 15.47 -6.87
N ASP A 112 -0.75 16.45 -7.65
CA ASP A 112 -1.54 17.07 -8.72
C ASP A 112 -2.01 16.06 -9.77
N MET A 113 -1.12 15.15 -10.20
CA MET A 113 -1.45 14.09 -11.17
C MET A 113 -2.54 13.15 -10.68
N VAL A 114 -2.47 12.73 -9.41
CA VAL A 114 -3.51 11.87 -8.81
C VAL A 114 -4.83 12.63 -8.68
N HIS A 115 -4.79 13.91 -8.30
CA HIS A 115 -5.99 14.74 -8.24
C HIS A 115 -6.63 14.94 -9.64
N GLU A 116 -5.84 15.08 -10.70
CA GLU A 116 -6.31 15.16 -12.08
C GLU A 116 -7.07 13.89 -12.47
N ASP A 117 -6.46 12.72 -12.30
CA ASP A 117 -7.10 11.42 -12.56
C ASP A 117 -8.41 11.26 -11.78
N LEU A 118 -8.37 11.64 -10.49
CA LEU A 118 -9.50 11.56 -9.58
C LEU A 118 -10.53 12.68 -9.74
N SER A 119 -10.32 13.56 -10.70
CA SER A 119 -11.25 14.61 -11.14
C SER A 119 -11.69 14.43 -12.58
N THR A 120 -11.14 13.47 -13.33
CA THR A 120 -11.41 13.26 -14.76
C THR A 120 -11.80 11.82 -15.05
N GLY A 121 -10.84 10.93 -15.28
CA GLY A 121 -11.06 9.54 -15.70
C GLY A 121 -11.78 8.70 -14.63
N PHE A 122 -11.50 8.94 -13.35
CA PHE A 122 -12.25 8.37 -12.22
C PHE A 122 -12.65 9.47 -11.24
N PRO A 123 -13.73 10.22 -11.51
CA PRO A 123 -13.93 11.56 -10.94
C PRO A 123 -14.48 11.57 -9.50
N LEU A 124 -13.80 10.88 -8.57
CA LEU A 124 -14.14 10.75 -7.15
C LEU A 124 -14.32 12.10 -6.45
N PHE A 125 -13.45 13.08 -6.70
CA PHE A 125 -13.58 14.42 -6.11
C PHE A 125 -14.87 15.11 -6.55
N LYS A 126 -15.22 15.01 -7.84
CA LYS A 126 -16.47 15.56 -8.38
C LYS A 126 -17.69 14.83 -7.84
N MET A 127 -17.68 13.50 -7.88
CA MET A 127 -18.78 12.66 -7.42
C MET A 127 -19.09 12.90 -5.93
N LEU A 128 -18.07 12.89 -5.08
CA LEU A 128 -18.26 12.98 -3.63
C LEU A 128 -18.48 14.41 -3.13
N SER A 129 -18.26 15.44 -3.95
CA SER A 129 -18.62 16.82 -3.62
C SER A 129 -20.10 17.00 -3.24
N HIS A 130 -20.97 16.11 -3.75
CA HIS A 130 -22.40 16.08 -3.44
C HIS A 130 -22.73 15.53 -2.04
N TRP A 131 -21.76 15.00 -1.30
CA TRP A 131 -21.90 14.53 0.08
C TRP A 131 -21.21 15.49 1.04
N ASN A 132 -21.95 16.46 1.58
CA ASN A 132 -21.50 17.36 2.66
C ASN A 132 -20.09 17.97 2.44
N GLY A 133 -19.82 18.46 1.22
CA GLY A 133 -18.52 19.05 0.84
C GLY A 133 -17.51 18.05 0.28
N GLY A 134 -17.70 16.74 0.47
CA GLY A 134 -16.91 15.70 -0.19
C GLY A 134 -15.46 15.59 0.28
N LEU A 135 -14.55 15.41 -0.68
CA LEU A 135 -13.13 15.27 -0.43
C LEU A 135 -12.45 16.64 -0.51
N GLN A 136 -11.78 17.05 0.56
CA GLN A 136 -11.00 18.28 0.65
C GLN A 136 -9.56 17.97 0.24
N TRP A 137 -9.17 18.43 -0.95
CA TRP A 137 -7.84 18.16 -1.49
C TRP A 137 -6.76 18.98 -0.78
N ASN A 138 -5.73 18.28 -0.33
CA ASN A 138 -4.48 18.84 0.15
C ASN A 138 -3.37 18.36 -0.81
N ARG A 139 -2.71 19.29 -1.49
CA ARG A 139 -1.70 18.94 -2.48
C ARG A 139 -0.43 18.40 -1.80
N ILE A 140 0.07 17.28 -2.32
CA ILE A 140 1.43 16.80 -2.02
C ILE A 140 2.38 17.37 -3.06
N GLU A 141 3.30 18.23 -2.62
CA GLU A 141 4.43 18.70 -3.43
C GLU A 141 5.56 17.66 -3.40
N LEU A 142 6.12 17.32 -4.55
CA LEU A 142 7.05 16.18 -4.70
C LEU A 142 8.41 16.38 -4.02
N ASP A 143 8.78 17.63 -3.74
CA ASP A 143 10.06 18.03 -3.15
C ASP A 143 9.93 18.51 -1.70
N GLN A 144 8.72 18.48 -1.12
CA GLN A 144 8.45 19.01 0.21
C GLN A 144 7.85 17.97 1.13
N SER A 145 8.32 17.97 2.37
CA SER A 145 7.67 17.21 3.43
C SER A 145 6.43 17.94 3.94
N PHE A 146 5.45 17.19 4.41
CA PHE A 146 4.22 17.72 4.98
C PHE A 146 3.88 17.02 6.31
N SER A 147 2.91 17.57 7.01
CA SER A 147 2.37 17.00 8.25
C SER A 147 0.86 17.05 8.22
N VAL A 148 0.22 16.08 8.87
CA VAL A 148 -1.22 16.04 9.06
C VAL A 148 -1.50 16.54 10.48
N ALA A 149 -2.36 17.56 10.62
CA ALA A 149 -2.62 18.21 11.90
C ALA A 149 -3.06 17.25 13.02
N ALA A 150 -3.77 16.17 12.67
CA ALA A 150 -4.23 15.16 13.63
C ALA A 150 -3.11 14.22 14.15
N CYS A 151 -1.98 14.13 13.44
CA CYS A 151 -0.80 13.38 13.84
C CYS A 151 0.44 14.30 13.73
N PRO A 152 0.55 15.33 14.59
CA PRO A 152 1.52 16.41 14.42
C PRO A 152 2.98 15.95 14.61
N ASN A 153 3.22 14.78 15.21
CA ASN A 153 4.57 14.23 15.36
C ASN A 153 5.02 13.41 14.15
N LEU A 154 4.15 13.19 13.16
CA LEU A 154 4.51 12.47 11.94
C LEU A 154 4.85 13.46 10.82
N ARG A 155 6.09 13.37 10.34
CA ARG A 155 6.52 14.04 9.11
C ARG A 155 6.47 13.06 7.95
N PHE A 156 5.74 13.42 6.91
CA PHE A 156 5.64 12.66 5.67
C PHE A 156 6.52 13.30 4.61
N THR A 157 7.43 12.53 4.01
CA THR A 157 8.24 12.97 2.88
C THR A 157 7.89 12.09 1.67
N PRO A 158 7.30 12.65 0.61
CA PRO A 158 7.01 11.89 -0.59
C PRO A 158 8.31 11.51 -1.32
N LEU A 159 8.32 10.34 -1.94
CA LEU A 159 9.39 9.86 -2.79
C LEU A 159 8.83 9.58 -4.18
N PRO A 160 9.11 10.40 -5.20
CA PRO A 160 8.69 10.10 -6.57
C PRO A 160 9.25 8.74 -7.01
N LEU A 161 8.36 7.85 -7.45
CA LEU A 161 8.73 6.55 -8.00
C LEU A 161 8.57 6.57 -9.53
N ARG A 162 8.89 5.45 -10.18
CA ARG A 162 8.61 5.30 -11.61
C ARG A 162 7.11 5.44 -11.85
N SER A 163 6.73 6.46 -12.60
CA SER A 163 5.36 6.72 -13.00
C SER A 163 4.78 5.62 -13.89
N ALA A 164 3.60 5.14 -13.49
CA ALA A 164 2.79 4.15 -14.16
C ALA A 164 1.30 4.44 -13.85
N ALA A 165 0.76 5.47 -14.50
CA ALA A 165 -0.64 5.86 -14.36
C ALA A 165 -1.60 4.70 -14.72
N PRO A 166 -2.78 4.62 -14.06
CA PRO A 166 -3.70 3.51 -14.23
C PRO A 166 -4.31 3.45 -15.64
N PRO A 167 -4.87 2.30 -16.05
CA PRO A 167 -5.44 2.12 -17.39
C PRO A 167 -6.51 3.13 -17.83
N TYR A 168 -7.23 3.73 -16.88
CA TYR A 168 -8.30 4.69 -17.14
C TYR A 168 -7.79 6.14 -17.27
N SER A 169 -6.54 6.40 -16.87
CA SER A 169 -5.96 7.73 -16.81
C SER A 169 -5.92 8.37 -18.21
N PRO A 170 -6.34 9.64 -18.35
CA PRO A 170 -6.21 10.37 -19.62
C PRO A 170 -4.77 10.46 -20.12
N HIS A 171 -3.78 10.44 -19.23
CA HIS A 171 -2.34 10.52 -19.52
C HIS A 171 -1.62 9.19 -19.32
N ARG A 172 -2.31 8.03 -19.36
CA ARG A 172 -1.70 6.70 -19.21
C ARG A 172 -0.45 6.47 -20.07
N PHE A 173 -0.45 6.98 -21.31
CA PHE A 173 0.65 6.83 -22.25
C PHE A 173 1.66 7.99 -22.24
N ASP A 174 1.49 8.96 -21.34
CA ASP A 174 2.37 10.10 -21.10
C ASP A 174 2.64 10.21 -19.57
N PRO A 175 3.47 9.32 -19.00
CA PRO A 175 3.66 9.23 -17.56
C PRO A 175 4.36 10.48 -17.01
N HIS A 176 3.87 11.02 -15.89
CA HIS A 176 4.37 12.25 -15.27
C HIS A 176 4.86 12.01 -13.84
N PRO A 177 5.92 12.69 -13.37
CA PRO A 177 6.30 12.65 -11.97
C PRO A 177 5.11 12.99 -11.06
N GLY A 178 4.87 12.14 -10.07
CA GLY A 178 3.74 12.28 -9.15
C GLY A 178 2.57 11.34 -9.44
N ASP A 179 2.58 10.58 -10.53
CA ASP A 179 1.63 9.46 -10.76
C ASP A 179 1.72 8.42 -9.64
N ASN A 180 2.95 8.14 -9.16
CA ASN A 180 3.22 7.20 -8.08
C ASN A 180 4.27 7.79 -7.14
N ILE A 181 4.01 7.68 -5.84
CA ILE A 181 4.96 8.06 -4.79
C ILE A 181 5.13 6.91 -3.78
N GLY A 182 6.33 6.80 -3.21
CA GLY A 182 6.58 6.19 -1.91
C GLY A 182 6.45 7.24 -0.80
N LEU A 183 6.51 6.81 0.45
CA LEU A 183 6.52 7.69 1.62
C LEU A 183 7.66 7.32 2.56
N ILE A 184 8.38 8.34 3.04
CA ILE A 184 9.10 8.25 4.30
C ILE A 184 8.20 8.86 5.37
N VAL A 185 7.99 8.15 6.46
CA VAL A 185 7.25 8.65 7.63
C VAL A 185 8.18 8.65 8.82
N GLU A 186 8.42 9.82 9.39
CA GLU A 186 9.31 10.02 10.54
C GLU A 186 8.51 10.45 11.77
N ASP A 187 8.72 9.75 12.88
CA ASP A 187 8.26 10.21 14.19
C ASP A 187 9.26 11.24 14.73
N LEU A 188 8.89 12.51 14.74
CA LEU A 188 9.75 13.62 15.13
C LEU A 188 10.18 13.58 16.59
N ARG A 189 9.53 12.77 17.43
CA ARG A 189 9.88 12.61 18.85
C ARG A 189 11.08 11.67 19.04
N THR A 190 11.22 10.66 18.18
CA THR A 190 12.22 9.59 18.33
C THR A 190 13.24 9.57 17.20
N GLY A 191 12.91 10.17 16.04
CA GLY A 191 13.65 10.05 14.79
C GLY A 191 13.40 8.73 14.05
N GLY A 192 12.49 7.88 14.54
CA GLY A 192 12.16 6.59 13.93
C GLY A 192 11.49 6.75 12.57
N LYS A 193 11.96 6.00 11.57
CA LYS A 193 11.59 6.15 10.15
C LYS A 193 11.03 4.88 9.53
N LEU A 194 9.84 5.00 8.96
CA LEU A 194 9.23 4.02 8.06
C LEU A 194 9.51 4.43 6.61
N PHE A 195 10.05 3.51 5.82
CA PHE A 195 10.02 3.56 4.36
C PHE A 195 8.83 2.72 3.87
N TYR A 196 7.89 3.35 3.16
CA TYR A 196 6.71 2.69 2.61
C TYR A 196 6.63 2.87 1.10
N ALA A 197 6.79 1.77 0.36
CA ALA A 197 6.67 1.73 -1.10
C ALA A 197 6.02 0.40 -1.54
N PRO A 198 4.67 0.30 -1.51
CA PRO A 198 3.95 -0.94 -1.82
C PRO A 198 4.01 -1.32 -3.31
N GLY A 199 4.27 -0.35 -4.20
CA GLY A 199 4.61 -0.58 -5.60
C GLY A 199 6.00 -0.04 -5.89
N LEU A 200 6.96 -0.91 -6.21
CA LEU A 200 8.36 -0.54 -6.41
C LEU A 200 8.98 -1.31 -7.56
N GLY A 201 9.05 -0.68 -8.74
CA GLY A 201 9.54 -1.34 -9.96
C GLY A 201 11.07 -1.32 -10.15
N LYS A 202 11.79 -0.49 -9.40
CA LYS A 202 13.25 -0.35 -9.51
C LYS A 202 13.82 0.27 -8.24
N VAL A 203 15.02 -0.17 -7.86
CA VAL A 203 15.85 0.47 -6.83
C VAL A 203 17.15 0.93 -7.46
N ASP A 204 17.45 2.22 -7.34
CA ASP A 204 18.73 2.81 -7.72
C ASP A 204 19.55 3.23 -6.49
N ALA A 205 20.78 3.71 -6.70
CA ALA A 205 21.67 4.05 -5.60
C ALA A 205 21.12 5.16 -4.67
N PRO A 206 20.51 6.24 -5.17
CA PRO A 206 19.83 7.22 -4.32
C PRO A 206 18.72 6.59 -3.47
N LEU A 207 17.85 5.76 -4.06
CA LEU A 207 16.78 5.13 -3.30
C LEU A 207 17.32 4.16 -2.24
N LEU A 208 18.37 3.40 -2.56
CA LEU A 208 19.02 2.50 -1.61
C LEU A 208 19.57 3.26 -0.39
N GLN A 209 20.13 4.46 -0.58
CA GLN A 209 20.60 5.31 0.53
C GLN A 209 19.44 5.76 1.43
N ILE A 210 18.30 6.10 0.83
CA ILE A 210 17.09 6.48 1.56
C ILE A 210 16.54 5.29 2.37
N MET A 211 16.50 4.10 1.77
CA MET A 211 16.13 2.85 2.45
C MET A 211 17.09 2.57 3.61
N ALA A 212 18.40 2.70 3.40
CA ALA A 212 19.41 2.47 4.45
C ALA A 212 19.32 3.44 5.63
N ALA A 213 18.72 4.62 5.44
CA ALA A 213 18.48 5.62 6.48
C ALA A 213 17.15 5.45 7.24
N SER A 214 16.36 4.43 6.89
CA SER A 214 15.10 4.09 7.57
C SER A 214 15.31 2.93 8.56
N ASP A 215 14.39 2.79 9.52
CA ASP A 215 14.40 1.72 10.52
C ASP A 215 13.56 0.51 10.10
N CYS A 216 12.45 0.76 9.41
CA CYS A 216 11.58 -0.26 8.84
C CYS A 216 11.36 -0.03 7.35
N LEU A 217 11.48 -1.10 6.57
CA LEU A 217 11.20 -1.15 5.15
C LEU A 217 9.92 -1.95 4.94
N LEU A 218 8.86 -1.27 4.53
CA LEU A 218 7.58 -1.87 4.13
C LEU A 218 7.46 -1.72 2.60
N VAL A 219 7.79 -2.78 1.88
CA VAL A 219 8.09 -2.70 0.43
C VAL A 219 7.28 -3.70 -0.38
N ASP A 220 7.24 -3.46 -1.69
CA ASP A 220 6.59 -4.30 -2.70
C ASP A 220 6.95 -5.79 -2.58
N GLY A 221 5.90 -6.60 -2.39
CA GLY A 221 5.89 -8.04 -2.28
C GLY A 221 5.07 -8.73 -3.37
N THR A 222 4.80 -8.05 -4.48
CA THR A 222 3.75 -8.46 -5.44
C THR A 222 4.02 -9.84 -6.04
N LEU A 223 5.19 -10.06 -6.63
CA LEU A 223 5.51 -11.28 -7.37
C LEU A 223 6.84 -11.90 -6.92
N TRP A 224 6.88 -13.22 -6.76
CA TRP A 224 8.13 -13.92 -6.51
C TRP A 224 9.05 -13.87 -7.73
N GLU A 225 8.46 -14.03 -8.92
CA GLU A 225 9.15 -14.09 -10.21
C GLU A 225 8.56 -13.06 -11.18
N ASP A 226 9.37 -12.51 -12.08
CA ASP A 226 8.91 -11.48 -13.03
C ASP A 226 7.82 -12.02 -13.98
N ASP A 227 7.86 -13.31 -14.33
CA ASP A 227 6.90 -14.00 -15.19
C ASP A 227 5.87 -14.85 -14.41
N GLU A 228 5.65 -14.55 -13.12
CA GLU A 228 4.81 -15.38 -12.24
C GLU A 228 3.36 -15.53 -12.77
N MET A 229 2.79 -14.49 -13.37
CA MET A 229 1.44 -14.55 -13.95
C MET A 229 1.34 -15.57 -15.08
N GLN A 230 2.38 -15.67 -15.92
CA GLN A 230 2.49 -16.67 -16.98
C GLN A 230 2.68 -18.07 -16.40
N ARG A 231 3.58 -18.23 -15.41
CA ARG A 231 3.82 -19.52 -14.74
C ARG A 231 2.57 -20.08 -14.07
N ARG A 232 1.71 -19.21 -13.55
CA ARG A 232 0.41 -19.59 -12.97
C ARG A 232 -0.73 -19.70 -13.98
N GLY A 233 -0.51 -19.34 -15.25
CA GLY A 233 -1.52 -19.42 -16.31
C GLY A 233 -2.70 -18.44 -16.14
N VAL A 234 -2.52 -17.34 -15.40
CA VAL A 234 -3.59 -16.38 -15.06
C VAL A 234 -3.37 -14.99 -15.67
N GLY A 235 -2.37 -14.84 -16.54
CA GLY A 235 -2.12 -13.61 -17.28
C GLY A 235 -0.87 -13.69 -18.14
N THR A 236 -0.64 -12.63 -18.92
CA THR A 236 0.52 -12.51 -19.82
C THR A 236 1.50 -11.43 -19.41
N ARG A 237 1.13 -10.57 -18.45
CA ARG A 237 1.93 -9.41 -18.05
C ARG A 237 3.07 -9.82 -17.12
N THR A 238 4.25 -9.23 -17.31
CA THR A 238 5.38 -9.38 -16.36
C THR A 238 5.30 -8.37 -15.21
N GLY A 239 6.06 -8.61 -14.14
CA GLY A 239 6.26 -7.67 -13.04
C GLY A 239 6.77 -6.32 -13.54
N ARG A 240 7.78 -6.31 -14.40
CA ARG A 240 8.32 -5.08 -15.02
C ARG A 240 7.27 -4.29 -15.79
N GLU A 241 6.38 -4.95 -16.53
CA GLU A 241 5.28 -4.29 -17.25
C GLU A 241 4.23 -3.69 -16.29
N MET A 242 4.06 -4.29 -15.11
CA MET A 242 3.17 -3.81 -14.05
C MET A 242 3.86 -2.83 -13.09
N GLY A 243 5.17 -2.58 -13.25
CA GLY A 243 5.92 -1.69 -12.35
C GLY A 243 6.31 -2.30 -11.01
N HIS A 244 6.43 -3.63 -10.93
CA HIS A 244 6.78 -4.37 -9.71
C HIS A 244 8.13 -5.08 -9.86
N LEU A 245 9.01 -4.91 -8.87
CA LEU A 245 10.26 -5.64 -8.77
C LEU A 245 10.01 -6.99 -8.11
N ALA A 246 10.24 -8.08 -8.86
CA ALA A 246 10.09 -9.43 -8.33
C ALA A 246 11.04 -9.69 -7.15
N GLN A 247 10.66 -10.58 -6.23
CA GLN A 247 11.50 -10.89 -5.08
C GLN A 247 12.77 -11.66 -5.45
N ASN A 248 12.63 -12.66 -6.32
CA ASN A 248 13.72 -13.53 -6.75
C ASN A 248 14.44 -13.00 -8.00
N GLY A 249 15.61 -13.58 -8.28
CA GLY A 249 16.41 -13.31 -9.47
C GLY A 249 17.39 -12.14 -9.32
N PRO A 250 18.30 -11.96 -10.29
CA PRO A 250 19.34 -10.93 -10.23
C PRO A 250 18.77 -9.52 -10.12
N GLY A 251 19.20 -8.79 -9.09
CA GLY A 251 18.69 -7.45 -8.79
C GLY A 251 17.26 -7.42 -8.26
N GLY A 252 16.68 -8.57 -7.91
CA GLY A 252 15.36 -8.68 -7.28
C GLY A 252 15.35 -8.10 -5.87
N MET A 253 14.16 -7.95 -5.30
CA MET A 253 13.97 -7.30 -4.00
C MET A 253 14.80 -7.97 -2.89
N LEU A 254 14.97 -9.30 -2.91
CA LEU A 254 15.75 -9.98 -1.87
C LEU A 254 17.26 -9.67 -1.93
N GLU A 255 17.83 -9.46 -3.12
CA GLU A 255 19.23 -9.05 -3.28
C GLU A 255 19.42 -7.58 -2.84
N VAL A 256 18.41 -6.73 -3.06
CA VAL A 256 18.39 -5.36 -2.54
C VAL A 256 18.36 -5.38 -1.01
N LEU A 257 17.45 -6.14 -0.41
CA LEU A 257 17.25 -6.20 1.04
C LEU A 257 18.43 -6.83 1.80
N GLU A 258 19.21 -7.71 1.17
CA GLU A 258 20.45 -8.26 1.75
C GLU A 258 21.51 -7.19 2.04
N GLN A 259 21.51 -6.09 1.28
CA GLN A 259 22.39 -4.95 1.50
C GLN A 259 22.00 -4.12 2.74
N LEU A 260 20.83 -4.39 3.33
CA LEU A 260 20.20 -3.62 4.41
C LEU A 260 19.95 -4.50 5.65
N PRO A 261 21.01 -4.96 6.35
CA PRO A 261 20.90 -5.97 7.40
C PRO A 261 20.27 -5.44 8.70
N ARG A 262 20.30 -4.12 8.94
CA ARG A 262 19.86 -3.51 10.21
C ARG A 262 18.35 -3.32 10.29
N GLN A 263 17.71 -3.07 9.16
CA GLN A 263 16.31 -2.69 9.08
C GLN A 263 15.39 -3.87 9.39
N ARG A 264 14.24 -3.56 9.99
CA ARG A 264 13.07 -4.46 9.89
C ARG A 264 12.60 -4.46 8.44
N LYS A 265 12.32 -5.64 7.88
CA LYS A 265 12.00 -5.82 6.45
C LYS A 265 10.68 -6.54 6.33
N VAL A 266 9.70 -5.92 5.70
CA VAL A 266 8.35 -6.48 5.55
C VAL A 266 7.89 -6.31 4.11
N LEU A 267 7.51 -7.42 3.48
CA LEU A 267 6.86 -7.42 2.18
C LEU A 267 5.35 -7.21 2.34
N ILE A 268 4.76 -6.30 1.56
CA ILE A 268 3.32 -6.00 1.50
C ILE A 268 2.87 -5.95 0.04
N HIS A 269 1.56 -5.79 -0.22
CA HIS A 269 1.00 -5.72 -1.58
C HIS A 269 1.30 -7.02 -2.34
N ILE A 270 0.94 -8.16 -1.75
CA ILE A 270 1.32 -9.49 -2.24
C ILE A 270 0.25 -10.03 -3.19
N ASN A 271 0.62 -10.39 -4.43
CA ASN A 271 -0.37 -10.91 -5.38
C ASN A 271 -0.83 -12.32 -4.99
N ASN A 272 -2.06 -12.66 -5.36
CA ASN A 272 -2.64 -13.97 -5.05
C ASN A 272 -1.87 -15.16 -5.65
N THR A 273 -1.04 -14.93 -6.66
CA THR A 273 -0.19 -15.95 -7.32
C THR A 273 1.09 -16.29 -6.56
N ASN A 274 1.49 -15.44 -5.62
CA ASN A 274 2.81 -15.46 -5.03
C ASN A 274 2.96 -16.65 -4.06
N PRO A 275 3.95 -17.53 -4.24
CA PRO A 275 4.16 -18.69 -3.37
C PRO A 275 4.42 -18.33 -1.90
N ILE A 276 4.84 -17.10 -1.58
CA ILE A 276 5.09 -16.70 -0.18
C ILE A 276 3.81 -16.62 0.68
N LEU A 277 2.64 -16.67 0.04
CA LEU A 277 1.34 -16.78 0.70
C LEU A 277 1.10 -18.18 1.30
N ASP A 278 1.62 -19.22 0.66
CA ASP A 278 1.65 -20.57 1.21
C ASP A 278 2.70 -20.63 2.33
N GLU A 279 2.23 -20.86 3.55
CA GLU A 279 3.07 -20.84 4.74
C GLU A 279 4.07 -22.02 4.80
N ASP A 280 3.87 -23.06 3.98
CA ASP A 280 4.73 -24.24 3.88
C ASP A 280 5.66 -24.20 2.66
N SER A 281 5.62 -23.15 1.84
CA SER A 281 6.44 -23.05 0.63
C SER A 281 7.93 -22.84 0.92
N ALA A 282 8.77 -23.29 -0.01
CA ALA A 282 10.22 -23.06 0.06
C ALA A 282 10.55 -21.56 -0.02
N GLU A 283 9.77 -20.81 -0.80
CA GLU A 283 9.86 -19.36 -0.95
C GLU A 283 9.56 -18.65 0.38
N ARG A 284 8.54 -19.11 1.12
CA ARG A 284 8.27 -18.62 2.47
C ARG A 284 9.41 -18.91 3.44
N ALA A 285 9.96 -20.13 3.40
CA ALA A 285 11.10 -20.51 4.24
C ALA A 285 12.36 -19.68 3.94
N GLU A 286 12.59 -19.34 2.67
CA GLU A 286 13.69 -18.49 2.24
C GLU A 286 13.59 -17.07 2.81
N LEU A 287 12.38 -16.49 2.87
CA LEU A 287 12.16 -15.19 3.51
C LEU A 287 12.50 -15.24 5.01
N VAL A 288 12.09 -16.30 5.72
CA VAL A 288 12.44 -16.51 7.13
C VAL A 288 13.96 -16.55 7.30
N ARG A 289 14.67 -17.29 6.43
CA ARG A 289 16.14 -17.38 6.45
C ARG A 289 16.80 -16.01 6.25
N ARG A 290 16.24 -15.16 5.39
CA ARG A 290 16.70 -13.78 5.12
C ARG A 290 16.19 -12.74 6.12
N LYS A 291 15.41 -13.16 7.12
CA LYS A 291 14.76 -12.26 8.11
C LYS A 291 13.92 -11.17 7.43
N VAL A 292 13.15 -11.58 6.43
CA VAL A 292 12.15 -10.77 5.73
C VAL A 292 10.78 -11.28 6.13
N GLU A 293 9.97 -10.41 6.71
CA GLU A 293 8.61 -10.71 7.13
C GLU A 293 7.65 -10.57 5.94
N VAL A 294 6.52 -11.27 6.02
CA VAL A 294 5.43 -11.17 5.04
C VAL A 294 4.22 -10.61 5.77
N ALA A 295 3.73 -9.47 5.30
CA ALA A 295 2.56 -8.82 5.85
C ALA A 295 1.33 -9.73 5.86
N TYR A 296 0.47 -9.50 6.85
CA TYR A 296 -0.85 -10.09 6.95
C TYR A 296 -1.82 -9.04 7.48
N ASP A 297 -3.09 -9.17 7.13
CA ASP A 297 -4.14 -8.27 7.59
C ASP A 297 -4.24 -8.36 9.12
N GLY A 298 -4.19 -7.20 9.79
CA GLY A 298 -4.16 -7.14 11.25
C GLY A 298 -2.75 -7.02 11.85
N MET A 299 -1.68 -7.15 11.05
CA MET A 299 -0.30 -6.97 11.55
C MET A 299 -0.08 -5.54 12.06
N SER A 300 0.42 -5.42 13.30
CA SER A 300 0.83 -4.15 13.90
C SER A 300 2.35 -4.04 13.95
N ILE A 301 2.86 -2.86 13.60
CA ILE A 301 4.27 -2.48 13.65
C ILE A 301 4.38 -1.24 14.53
N GLU A 302 5.28 -1.27 15.50
CA GLU A 302 5.62 -0.14 16.35
C GLU A 302 7.07 0.30 16.08
N LEU A 303 7.27 1.61 15.94
CA LEU A 303 8.55 2.28 15.68
C LEU A 303 8.75 3.45 16.64
#